data_AF-A0A835V8K9-F1
#
_entry.id   AF-A0A835V8K9-F1
#
_cell.length_a   1.000
_cell.length_b   1.000
_cell.length_c   1.000
_cell.angle_alpha   90.00
_cell.angle_beta   90.00
_cell.angle_gamma   90.00
#
_symmetry.space_group_name_H-M   'P 1'
#
loop_
_entity.id
_entity.type
_entity.pdbx_description
1 polymer ?
#
loop_
_entity_poly.entity_id
_entity_poly.type
_entity_poly.pdbx_seq_one_letter_code
_entity_poly.pdbx_strand_id
1 'polypeptide(L)'
;MLETKFFCSSSSPALICLTSLLILAVTSSPPESPIKCASVTTNCTVTNSYGTYPDRTICRAAHAAFPSSEVELVAALAAAARAGRKVKAVTRYVHSIPKLSCPDGEDGVLISTQNLNRVVGVDASALLMTVESGMLLRDFVKAAGNAGLALPSSPYWMGVTVGGMLATGAHGSSLWGKGSSVHDYVVGIRIVTPASSEDGWAVVRSIVAEDPELDAVKVSLGVLGIISQVTFKLQPLFKRSIRHEQRSDADLANVTVAFGQQYEFADVTWYPGNRMALYRKDNRVSANAFGNGLYNFLGFRATASLVLAADRTTEESLEALGNADGKCADATVVNGALALAAYGLTNNGVLFTGYPVVGLQHRMQASGSCLNGPEDGLLTACPWDPRVKGRFFHQTAFCVPLLKVQDFILQVQKLRDLHPSALCNADINNGIVMRYVKASSAYLGKVEDCVDSISRTTAAATR
;
A
#
# COMPACT_ATOMS: atom_id res chain seq x y z
N MET A 1 23.59 8.20 -47.24
CA MET A 1 23.02 9.50 -47.63
C MET A 1 21.51 9.32 -47.78
N LEU A 2 20.77 9.61 -46.70
CA LEU A 2 19.35 9.96 -46.74
C LEU A 2 19.02 10.47 -45.33
N GLU A 3 19.21 11.77 -45.17
CA GLU A 3 18.77 12.54 -44.01
C GLU A 3 17.25 12.52 -43.96
N THR A 4 16.67 12.22 -42.78
CA THR A 4 15.26 12.53 -42.52
C THR A 4 15.23 13.57 -41.41
N LYS A 5 15.04 14.83 -41.81
CA LYS A 5 14.85 15.98 -40.92
C LYS A 5 13.46 15.88 -40.28
N PHE A 6 13.40 15.75 -38.96
CA PHE A 6 12.16 15.98 -38.20
C PHE A 6 11.96 17.49 -38.02
N PHE A 7 10.90 18.03 -38.61
CA PHE A 7 10.40 19.36 -38.29
C PHE A 7 9.70 19.33 -36.93
N CYS A 8 10.19 20.15 -36.00
CA CYS A 8 9.56 20.36 -34.70
C CYS A 8 8.51 21.47 -34.83
N SER A 9 7.24 21.14 -34.60
CA SER A 9 6.13 22.09 -34.48
C SER A 9 5.76 22.21 -33.01
N SER A 10 5.99 23.40 -32.45
CA SER A 10 5.77 23.81 -31.08
C SER A 10 4.29 24.02 -30.77
N SER A 11 3.60 23.00 -30.24
CA SER A 11 2.39 23.15 -29.38
C SER A 11 1.69 21.81 -29.17
N SER A 12 2.13 20.99 -28.21
CA SER A 12 1.30 19.95 -27.54
C SER A 12 2.08 19.28 -26.40
N PRO A 13 1.56 19.23 -25.15
CA PRO A 13 2.18 18.49 -24.04
C PRO A 13 1.98 16.97 -24.12
N ALA A 14 1.26 16.47 -25.12
CA ALA A 14 0.84 15.07 -25.24
C ALA A 14 1.93 14.07 -25.65
N LEU A 15 3.17 14.51 -25.95
CA LEU A 15 4.21 13.62 -26.49
C LEU A 15 5.07 12.93 -25.40
N ILE A 16 4.93 13.30 -24.13
CA ILE A 16 5.77 12.76 -23.04
C ILE A 16 5.21 11.44 -22.47
N CYS A 17 3.94 11.12 -22.71
CA CYS A 17 3.31 9.92 -22.14
C CYS A 17 3.68 8.60 -22.87
N LEU A 18 4.18 8.67 -24.12
CA LEU A 18 4.44 7.48 -24.95
C LEU A 18 5.87 6.92 -24.88
N THR A 19 6.82 7.59 -24.24
CA THR A 19 8.24 7.14 -24.20
C THR A 19 8.56 6.18 -23.05
N SER A 20 7.56 5.77 -22.27
CA SER A 20 7.72 4.89 -21.09
C SER A 20 7.78 3.38 -21.41
N LEU A 21 7.96 3.00 -22.68
CA LEU A 21 8.00 1.60 -23.16
C LEU A 21 9.41 1.06 -23.48
N LEU A 22 10.48 1.77 -23.10
CA LEU A 22 11.83 1.22 -23.18
C LEU A 22 12.10 0.32 -21.97
N ILE A 23 12.16 -0.99 -22.25
CA ILE A 23 12.62 -2.05 -21.35
C ILE A 23 14.11 -1.81 -21.09
N LEU A 24 14.43 -0.85 -20.21
CA LEU A 24 15.72 -0.80 -19.55
C LEU A 24 15.70 -1.88 -18.45
N ALA A 25 16.82 -2.55 -18.25
CA ALA A 25 17.00 -3.52 -17.18
C ALA A 25 16.41 -2.97 -15.87
N VAL A 26 15.71 -3.82 -15.11
CA VAL A 26 15.05 -3.46 -13.85
C VAL A 26 16.10 -3.13 -12.80
N THR A 27 16.67 -1.95 -12.90
CA THR A 27 17.37 -1.26 -11.83
C THR A 27 16.37 -0.31 -11.21
N SER A 28 16.43 -0.14 -9.90
CA SER A 28 15.55 0.79 -9.20
C SER A 28 16.26 1.24 -7.95
N SER A 29 16.41 2.53 -7.75
CA SER A 29 16.80 3.08 -6.45
C SER A 29 15.66 2.88 -5.45
N PRO A 30 15.74 1.89 -4.54
CA PRO A 30 14.69 1.68 -3.57
C PRO A 30 14.68 2.86 -2.60
N PRO A 31 13.53 3.24 -2.02
CA PRO A 31 13.47 4.34 -1.07
C PRO A 31 14.48 4.18 0.06
N GLU A 32 15.08 5.30 0.44
CA GLU A 32 16.04 5.34 1.54
C GLU A 32 15.39 5.04 2.90
N SER A 33 16.22 4.85 3.93
CA SER A 33 15.73 4.71 5.29
C SER A 33 14.91 5.93 5.71
N PRO A 34 13.70 5.75 6.27
CA PRO A 34 12.87 6.84 6.79
C PRO A 34 13.46 7.46 8.05
N ILE A 35 14.38 6.76 8.73
CA ILE A 35 15.14 7.29 9.88
C ILE A 35 16.43 7.93 9.38
N LYS A 36 16.66 9.19 9.76
CA LYS A 36 17.88 9.96 9.49
C LYS A 36 18.44 10.52 10.79
N CYS A 37 19.67 10.20 11.13
CA CYS A 37 20.32 10.63 12.37
C CYS A 37 21.57 11.46 12.04
N ALA A 38 21.85 12.48 12.86
CA ALA A 38 23.05 13.30 12.70
C ALA A 38 24.34 12.52 13.07
N SER A 39 24.23 11.61 14.04
CA SER A 39 25.23 10.58 14.32
C SER A 39 24.66 9.19 13.96
N VAL A 40 25.38 8.10 14.26
CA VAL A 40 24.92 6.73 13.95
C VAL A 40 23.51 6.44 14.50
N THR A 41 23.20 6.90 15.71
CA THR A 41 21.92 6.61 16.38
C THR A 41 21.36 7.76 17.20
N THR A 42 21.93 8.97 17.16
CA THR A 42 21.46 10.12 17.95
C THR A 42 21.03 11.31 17.10
N ASN A 43 20.16 12.15 17.67
CA ASN A 43 19.56 13.31 17.00
C ASN A 43 18.95 12.90 15.66
N CYS A 44 17.92 12.07 15.77
CA CYS A 44 17.26 11.41 14.67
C CYS A 44 15.99 12.15 14.26
N THR A 45 15.59 11.91 13.02
CA THR A 45 14.31 12.29 12.46
C THR A 45 13.69 11.08 11.79
N VAL A 46 12.36 11.05 11.74
CA VAL A 46 11.60 10.05 10.99
C VAL A 46 10.58 10.73 10.09
N THR A 47 10.51 10.27 8.84
CA THR A 47 9.50 10.71 7.86
C THR A 47 8.74 9.51 7.31
N ASN A 48 7.59 9.76 6.68
CA ASN A 48 6.90 8.70 5.94
C ASN A 48 7.56 8.47 4.58
N SER A 49 7.03 7.51 3.80
CA SER A 49 7.53 7.19 2.46
C SER A 49 7.51 8.34 1.44
N TYR A 50 6.81 9.44 1.75
CA TYR A 50 6.72 10.66 0.92
C TYR A 50 7.69 11.76 1.40
N GLY A 51 8.52 11.48 2.41
CA GLY A 51 9.48 12.41 2.99
C GLY A 51 8.87 13.47 3.91
N THR A 52 7.54 13.53 4.08
CA THR A 52 6.89 14.48 4.98
C THR A 52 5.48 14.04 5.37
N TYR A 53 5.05 14.39 6.58
CA TYR A 53 3.68 14.16 7.04
C TYR A 53 2.72 15.25 6.52
N PRO A 54 1.39 15.02 6.51
CA PRO A 54 0.43 15.99 5.99
C PRO A 54 0.48 17.36 6.67
N ASP A 55 0.84 17.41 7.95
CA ASP A 55 1.01 18.65 8.72
C ASP A 55 2.39 19.31 8.53
N ARG A 56 3.25 18.70 7.70
CA ARG A 56 4.62 19.13 7.38
C ARG A 56 5.55 19.23 8.59
N THR A 57 5.16 18.64 9.71
CA THR A 57 5.99 18.62 10.91
C THR A 57 7.13 17.64 10.75
N ILE A 58 8.29 18.02 11.30
CA ILE A 58 9.45 17.14 11.38
C ILE A 58 9.34 16.36 12.68
N CYS A 59 9.30 15.03 12.58
CA CYS A 59 9.29 14.18 13.76
C CYS A 59 10.72 13.90 14.21
N ARG A 60 11.11 14.48 15.35
CA ARG A 60 12.43 14.32 15.95
C ARG A 60 12.44 13.21 17.00
N ALA A 61 13.60 12.63 17.24
CA ALA A 61 13.83 11.66 18.28
C ALA A 61 15.28 11.76 18.76
N ALA A 62 15.50 11.60 20.07
CA ALA A 62 16.84 11.64 20.64
C ALA A 62 17.67 10.45 20.15
N HIS A 63 17.05 9.27 20.00
CA HIS A 63 17.75 8.05 19.60
C HIS A 63 16.97 7.15 18.64
N ALA A 64 17.71 6.32 17.89
CA ALA A 64 17.17 5.19 17.14
C ALA A 64 17.88 3.88 17.47
N ALA A 65 17.14 2.77 17.55
CA ALA A 65 17.66 1.41 17.73
C ALA A 65 17.20 0.51 16.57
N PHE A 66 18.03 -0.49 16.22
CA PHE A 66 17.83 -1.36 15.05
C PHE A 66 18.00 -2.84 15.41
N PRO A 67 17.19 -3.37 16.35
CA PRO A 67 17.32 -4.74 16.82
C PRO A 67 17.18 -5.76 15.68
N SER A 68 18.02 -6.79 15.71
CA SER A 68 18.07 -7.91 14.75
C SER A 68 17.58 -9.23 15.34
N SER A 69 17.19 -9.21 16.62
CA SER A 69 16.58 -10.34 17.34
C SER A 69 15.56 -9.84 18.35
N GLU A 70 14.68 -10.73 18.83
CA GLU A 70 13.72 -10.40 19.88
C GLU A 70 14.41 -10.02 21.20
N VAL A 71 15.57 -10.63 21.50
CA VAL A 71 16.38 -10.29 22.68
C VAL A 71 16.89 -8.85 22.58
N GLU A 72 17.41 -8.44 21.43
CA GLU A 72 17.84 -7.05 21.21
C GLU A 72 16.66 -6.08 21.26
N LEU A 73 15.48 -6.49 20.78
CA LEU A 73 14.26 -5.69 20.87
C LEU A 73 13.84 -5.46 22.33
N VAL A 74 13.86 -6.51 23.16
CA VAL A 74 13.62 -6.41 24.61
C VAL A 74 14.63 -5.46 25.26
N ALA A 75 15.92 -5.63 24.96
CA ALA A 75 16.97 -4.77 25.52
C ALA A 75 16.77 -3.29 25.14
N ALA A 76 16.42 -3.01 23.88
CA ALA A 76 16.16 -1.66 23.40
C ALA A 76 14.95 -1.02 24.10
N LEU A 77 13.84 -1.77 24.24
CA LEU A 77 12.66 -1.26 24.93
C LEU A 77 12.91 -1.07 26.43
N ALA A 78 13.60 -2.01 27.09
CA ALA A 78 13.97 -1.94 28.49
C ALA A 78 14.85 -0.71 28.79
N ALA A 79 15.82 -0.41 27.91
CA ALA A 79 16.66 0.77 28.05
C ALA A 79 15.86 2.08 27.96
N ALA A 80 14.92 2.17 27.01
CA ALA A 80 14.06 3.34 26.87
C ALA A 80 13.08 3.49 28.06
N ALA A 81 12.48 2.39 28.51
CA ALA A 81 11.57 2.35 29.66
C ALA A 81 12.27 2.78 30.95
N ARG A 82 13.48 2.25 31.22
CA ARG A 82 14.33 2.64 32.36
C ARG A 82 14.68 4.13 32.35
N ALA A 83 14.86 4.71 31.17
CA ALA A 83 15.13 6.14 31.00
C ALA A 83 13.87 7.02 31.00
N GLY A 84 12.67 6.44 31.19
CA GLY A 84 11.41 7.18 31.15
C GLY A 84 11.06 7.78 29.79
N ARG A 85 11.65 7.26 28.69
CA ARG A 85 11.50 7.82 27.34
C ARG A 85 10.33 7.20 26.59
N LYS A 86 9.63 8.01 25.81
CA LYS A 86 8.59 7.54 24.88
C LYS A 86 9.22 6.78 23.72
N VAL A 87 8.54 5.73 23.26
CA VAL A 87 9.03 4.85 22.20
C VAL A 87 8.02 4.78 21.07
N LYS A 88 8.51 4.77 19.83
CA LYS A 88 7.74 4.43 18.64
C LYS A 88 8.42 3.34 17.82
N ALA A 89 7.64 2.33 17.44
CA ALA A 89 8.07 1.36 16.44
C ALA A 89 8.12 2.04 15.06
N VAL A 90 9.18 1.78 14.31
CA VAL A 90 9.37 2.31 12.95
C VAL A 90 9.51 1.15 11.98
N THR A 91 8.66 1.11 10.96
CA THR A 91 8.73 0.09 9.91
C THR A 91 9.70 0.51 8.81
N ARG A 92 10.17 -0.43 7.99
CA ARG A 92 11.21 -0.21 6.97
C ARG A 92 10.99 1.02 6.08
N TYR A 93 9.74 1.32 5.71
CA TYR A 93 9.42 2.41 4.78
C TYR A 93 8.42 3.44 5.32
N VAL A 94 7.89 3.27 6.55
CA VAL A 94 6.89 4.17 7.17
C VAL A 94 5.82 4.63 6.15
N HIS A 95 5.13 3.67 5.55
CA HIS A 95 4.18 3.96 4.46
C HIS A 95 2.80 4.47 4.95
N SER A 96 2.68 4.76 6.25
CA SER A 96 1.49 5.37 6.84
C SER A 96 1.45 6.86 6.53
N ILE A 97 0.31 7.36 6.05
CA ILE A 97 0.08 8.79 5.86
C ILE A 97 0.03 9.53 7.22
N PRO A 98 -0.70 9.04 8.24
CA PRO A 98 -0.68 9.66 9.57
C PRO A 98 0.67 9.44 10.28
N LYS A 99 0.97 10.34 11.22
CA LYS A 99 2.21 10.40 11.99
C LYS A 99 2.33 9.36 13.11
N LEU A 100 1.96 8.10 12.84
CA LEU A 100 1.96 7.03 13.83
C LEU A 100 3.35 6.71 14.39
N SER A 101 4.38 6.83 13.54
CA SER A 101 5.79 6.58 13.89
C SER A 101 6.47 7.76 14.58
N CYS A 102 5.79 8.89 14.76
CA CYS A 102 6.37 10.07 15.38
C CYS A 102 6.25 9.98 16.89
N PRO A 103 7.36 10.06 17.64
CA PRO A 103 7.29 10.17 19.09
C PRO A 103 6.79 11.56 19.48
N ASP A 104 6.23 11.65 20.69
CA ASP A 104 5.87 12.94 21.26
C ASP A 104 7.14 13.65 21.78
N GLY A 105 7.29 14.93 21.42
CA GLY A 105 8.47 15.73 21.76
C GLY A 105 9.73 15.33 20.99
N GLU A 106 10.90 15.73 21.50
CA GLU A 106 12.20 15.47 20.85
C GLU A 106 13.00 14.36 21.56
N ASP A 107 12.66 14.02 22.80
CA ASP A 107 13.41 13.07 23.65
C ASP A 107 13.05 11.58 23.41
N GLY A 108 12.20 11.31 22.42
CA GLY A 108 11.73 9.97 22.11
C GLY A 108 12.79 9.02 21.56
N VAL A 109 12.47 7.73 21.55
CA VAL A 109 13.29 6.66 20.96
C VAL A 109 12.52 6.00 19.82
N LEU A 110 13.16 5.90 18.67
CA LEU A 110 12.67 5.12 17.53
C LEU A 110 13.24 3.70 17.63
N ILE A 111 12.40 2.69 17.51
CA ILE A 111 12.86 1.30 17.41
C ILE A 111 12.43 0.75 16.05
N SER A 112 13.41 0.59 15.16
CA SER A 112 13.17 0.09 13.82
C SER A 112 13.05 -1.43 13.81
N THR A 113 11.97 -1.94 13.22
CA THR A 113 11.79 -3.40 13.05
C THR A 113 12.44 -3.93 11.77
N GLN A 114 13.14 -3.10 10.99
CA GLN A 114 13.60 -3.46 9.65
C GLN A 114 14.51 -4.71 9.58
N ASN A 115 15.22 -5.03 10.66
CA ASN A 115 16.13 -6.18 10.76
C ASN A 115 15.45 -7.43 11.34
N LEU A 116 14.20 -7.33 11.81
CA LEU A 116 13.36 -8.44 12.24
C LEU A 116 12.54 -8.93 11.04
N ASN A 117 13.18 -9.55 10.06
CA ASN A 117 12.59 -9.82 8.74
C ASN A 117 12.67 -11.29 8.29
N ARG A 118 12.87 -12.23 9.23
CA ARG A 118 12.99 -13.66 8.93
C ARG A 118 11.66 -14.41 8.99
N VAL A 119 11.61 -15.52 8.26
CA VAL A 119 10.65 -16.60 8.52
C VAL A 119 11.12 -17.35 9.76
N VAL A 120 10.27 -17.47 10.77
CA VAL A 120 10.57 -18.15 12.03
C VAL A 120 10.22 -19.63 11.94
N GLY A 121 9.11 -19.97 11.29
CA GLY A 121 8.66 -21.34 11.13
C GLY A 121 7.53 -21.50 10.13
N VAL A 122 7.43 -22.68 9.53
CA VAL A 122 6.38 -23.04 8.57
C VAL A 122 5.87 -24.43 8.89
N ASP A 123 4.56 -24.54 9.13
CA ASP A 123 3.86 -25.81 9.21
C ASP A 123 2.80 -25.85 8.10
N ALA A 124 3.18 -26.40 6.95
CA ALA A 124 2.30 -26.47 5.78
C ALA A 124 1.10 -27.41 6.03
N SER A 125 1.24 -28.41 6.92
CA SER A 125 0.15 -29.33 7.24
C SER A 125 -0.94 -28.64 8.08
N ALA A 126 -0.52 -27.81 9.04
CA ALA A 126 -1.41 -26.99 9.84
C ALA A 126 -1.80 -25.67 9.14
N LEU A 127 -1.25 -25.39 7.95
CA LEU A 127 -1.41 -24.10 7.24
C LEU A 127 -0.98 -22.90 8.10
N LEU A 128 0.10 -23.06 8.87
CA LEU A 128 0.63 -22.03 9.75
C LEU A 128 1.98 -21.52 9.24
N MET A 129 2.19 -20.22 9.36
CA MET A 129 3.48 -19.59 9.11
C MET A 129 3.73 -18.50 10.15
N THR A 130 4.88 -18.59 10.82
CA THR A 130 5.36 -17.59 11.77
C THR A 130 6.48 -16.77 11.14
N VAL A 131 6.37 -15.46 11.19
CA VAL A 131 7.34 -14.51 10.60
C VAL A 131 7.62 -13.38 11.58
N GLU A 132 8.80 -12.77 11.45
CA GLU A 132 9.14 -11.56 12.19
C GLU A 132 8.41 -10.33 11.62
N SER A 133 8.09 -9.36 12.48
CA SER A 133 7.19 -8.25 12.17
C SER A 133 7.73 -7.23 11.16
N GLY A 134 9.05 -7.18 10.98
CA GLY A 134 9.73 -6.34 10.00
C GLY A 134 9.75 -6.93 8.59
N MET A 135 9.32 -8.20 8.41
CA MET A 135 9.26 -8.84 7.10
C MET A 135 8.31 -8.07 6.18
N LEU A 136 8.76 -7.75 4.96
CA LEU A 136 7.92 -7.10 3.96
C LEU A 136 6.85 -8.06 3.44
N LEU A 137 5.67 -7.54 3.07
CA LEU A 137 4.60 -8.29 2.44
C LEU A 137 5.11 -9.05 1.20
N ARG A 138 5.96 -8.40 0.38
CA ARG A 138 6.64 -9.05 -0.77
C ARG A 138 7.26 -10.39 -0.40
N ASP A 139 8.05 -10.38 0.67
CA ASP A 139 8.89 -11.51 1.05
C ASP A 139 8.04 -12.56 1.77
N PHE A 140 7.08 -12.13 2.59
CA PHE A 140 6.12 -13.01 3.25
C PHE A 140 5.30 -13.81 2.24
N VAL A 141 4.70 -13.17 1.24
CA VAL A 141 3.82 -13.85 0.29
C VAL A 141 4.59 -14.77 -0.65
N LYS A 142 5.84 -14.41 -0.96
CA LYS A 142 6.77 -15.27 -1.69
C LYS A 142 7.14 -16.51 -0.88
N ALA A 143 7.48 -16.34 0.40
CA ALA A 143 7.79 -17.46 1.30
C ALA A 143 6.58 -18.39 1.49
N ALA A 144 5.38 -17.83 1.71
CA ALA A 144 4.13 -18.58 1.77
C ALA A 144 3.89 -19.37 0.47
N GLY A 145 4.00 -18.70 -0.68
CA GLY A 145 3.84 -19.34 -1.99
C GLY A 145 4.80 -20.50 -2.22
N ASN A 146 6.08 -20.35 -1.85
CA ASN A 146 7.09 -21.41 -1.94
C ASN A 146 6.77 -22.62 -1.05
N ALA A 147 6.06 -22.40 0.07
CA ALA A 147 5.60 -23.45 0.96
C ALA A 147 4.24 -24.06 0.56
N GLY A 148 3.69 -23.70 -0.62
CA GLY A 148 2.37 -24.17 -1.04
C GLY A 148 1.22 -23.53 -0.26
N LEU A 149 1.45 -22.37 0.36
CA LEU A 149 0.47 -21.62 1.15
C LEU A 149 0.12 -20.28 0.49
N ALA A 150 -1.01 -19.71 0.88
CA ALA A 150 -1.49 -18.42 0.42
C ALA A 150 -2.06 -17.59 1.57
N LEU A 151 -1.62 -16.34 1.66
CA LEU A 151 -2.38 -15.30 2.35
C LEU A 151 -3.64 -15.00 1.51
N PRO A 152 -4.86 -15.09 2.05
CA PRO A 152 -6.07 -15.00 1.21
C PRO A 152 -6.30 -13.61 0.61
N SER A 153 -6.00 -12.55 1.36
CA SER A 153 -6.12 -11.17 0.91
C SER A 153 -5.00 -10.32 1.49
N SER A 154 -4.59 -9.29 0.76
CA SER A 154 -3.55 -8.35 1.19
C SER A 154 -3.83 -6.95 0.66
N PRO A 155 -3.27 -5.90 1.29
CA PRO A 155 -3.14 -4.61 0.62
C PRO A 155 -2.33 -4.75 -0.67
N TYR A 156 -2.53 -3.81 -1.61
CA TYR A 156 -2.01 -3.93 -2.98
C TYR A 156 -0.55 -3.50 -3.14
N TRP A 157 0.00 -2.80 -2.14
CA TRP A 157 1.40 -2.37 -2.12
C TRP A 157 2.27 -3.35 -1.33
N MET A 158 3.30 -3.90 -1.97
CA MET A 158 4.19 -4.91 -1.40
C MET A 158 5.21 -4.38 -0.37
N GLY A 159 5.38 -3.06 -0.26
CA GLY A 159 6.36 -2.42 0.62
C GLY A 159 5.89 -2.13 2.04
N VAL A 160 4.81 -2.77 2.50
CA VAL A 160 4.40 -2.72 3.92
C VAL A 160 5.00 -3.90 4.69
N THR A 161 5.37 -3.70 5.95
CA THR A 161 5.84 -4.79 6.80
C THR A 161 4.66 -5.51 7.47
N VAL A 162 4.86 -6.75 7.89
CA VAL A 162 3.87 -7.55 8.64
C VAL A 162 3.33 -6.79 9.86
N GLY A 163 4.22 -6.27 10.71
CA GLY A 163 3.85 -5.49 11.89
C GLY A 163 3.13 -4.19 11.54
N GLY A 164 3.52 -3.52 10.45
CA GLY A 164 2.84 -2.32 9.96
C GLY A 164 1.42 -2.61 9.47
N MET A 165 1.23 -3.73 8.76
CA MET A 165 -0.10 -4.17 8.30
C MET A 165 -1.03 -4.43 9.47
N LEU A 166 -0.56 -5.13 10.51
CA LEU A 166 -1.36 -5.39 11.71
C LEU A 166 -1.66 -4.11 12.47
N ALA A 167 -0.63 -3.34 12.83
CA ALA A 167 -0.78 -2.13 13.63
C ALA A 167 -1.80 -1.14 13.04
N THR A 168 -1.91 -1.08 11.72
CA THR A 168 -2.78 -0.13 11.00
C THR A 168 -4.08 -0.74 10.45
N GLY A 169 -4.34 -2.04 10.67
CA GLY A 169 -5.53 -2.71 10.15
C GLY A 169 -5.57 -2.78 8.62
N ALA A 170 -4.42 -3.00 7.98
CA ALA A 170 -4.31 -3.03 6.53
C ALA A 170 -5.10 -4.20 5.91
N HIS A 171 -5.73 -3.94 4.77
CA HIS A 171 -6.65 -4.87 4.13
C HIS A 171 -6.59 -4.79 2.59
N GLY A 172 -7.01 -5.87 1.95
CA GLY A 172 -7.30 -5.92 0.52
C GLY A 172 -8.75 -5.54 0.21
N SER A 173 -9.41 -6.36 -0.62
CA SER A 173 -10.82 -6.22 -0.97
C SER A 173 -11.50 -7.59 -1.04
N SER A 174 -12.55 -7.83 -0.25
CA SER A 174 -13.36 -9.06 -0.19
C SER A 174 -14.46 -8.96 0.87
N LEU A 175 -15.68 -9.41 0.55
CA LEU A 175 -16.75 -9.73 1.53
C LEU A 175 -16.83 -11.22 1.89
N TRP A 176 -15.98 -12.05 1.27
CA TRP A 176 -16.10 -13.51 1.35
C TRP A 176 -15.35 -14.05 2.57
N GLY A 177 -15.87 -15.13 3.16
CA GLY A 177 -15.24 -15.81 4.29
C GLY A 177 -14.98 -14.89 5.49
N LYS A 178 -13.71 -14.74 5.86
CA LYS A 178 -13.28 -13.82 6.93
C LYS A 178 -13.17 -12.36 6.47
N GLY A 179 -13.21 -12.07 5.17
CA GLY A 179 -13.00 -10.73 4.62
C GLY A 179 -11.56 -10.47 4.21
N SER A 180 -11.24 -9.19 3.99
CA SER A 180 -9.97 -8.75 3.39
C SER A 180 -8.92 -8.22 4.35
N SER A 181 -9.24 -8.08 5.63
CA SER A 181 -8.33 -7.58 6.64
C SER A 181 -7.27 -8.60 6.99
N VAL A 182 -5.99 -8.20 6.92
CA VAL A 182 -4.87 -9.12 7.12
C VAL A 182 -4.86 -9.68 8.55
N HIS A 183 -5.24 -8.86 9.53
CA HIS A 183 -5.23 -9.22 10.93
C HIS A 183 -6.26 -10.32 11.29
N ASP A 184 -7.34 -10.50 10.52
CA ASP A 184 -8.33 -11.56 10.78
C ASP A 184 -7.80 -12.99 10.51
N TYR A 185 -6.63 -13.07 9.87
CA TYR A 185 -5.90 -14.31 9.59
C TYR A 185 -4.78 -14.61 10.60
N VAL A 186 -4.63 -13.80 11.65
CA VAL A 186 -3.62 -13.99 12.70
C VAL A 186 -4.16 -14.90 13.80
N VAL A 187 -3.35 -15.89 14.21
CA VAL A 187 -3.66 -16.86 15.28
C VAL A 187 -2.62 -16.87 16.40
N GLY A 188 -1.60 -16.02 16.31
CA GLY A 188 -0.65 -15.83 17.39
C GLY A 188 0.22 -14.59 17.16
N ILE A 189 0.56 -13.90 18.24
CA ILE A 189 1.42 -12.71 18.24
C ILE A 189 2.41 -12.84 19.39
N ARG A 190 3.67 -12.52 19.12
CA ARG A 190 4.63 -12.16 20.16
C ARG A 190 4.82 -10.66 20.15
N ILE A 191 4.65 -10.03 21.31
CA ILE A 191 4.76 -8.59 21.48
C ILE A 191 5.67 -8.28 22.65
N VAL A 192 6.55 -7.31 22.48
CA VAL A 192 7.42 -6.79 23.54
C VAL A 192 6.77 -5.56 24.14
N THR A 193 6.50 -5.60 25.44
CA THR A 193 5.81 -4.53 26.19
C THR A 193 6.70 -4.00 27.32
N PRO A 194 6.54 -2.73 27.74
CA PRO A 194 7.17 -2.24 28.96
C PRO A 194 6.74 -3.09 30.18
N ALA A 195 7.61 -3.17 31.18
CA ALA A 195 7.38 -3.91 32.41
C ALA A 195 8.00 -3.19 33.62
N SER A 196 7.81 -3.74 34.82
CA SER A 196 8.41 -3.21 36.04
C SER A 196 9.94 -3.36 36.03
N SER A 197 10.63 -2.68 36.96
CA SER A 197 12.07 -2.88 37.14
C SER A 197 12.44 -4.29 37.61
N GLU A 198 11.54 -4.95 38.34
CA GLU A 198 11.72 -6.35 38.82
C GLU A 198 11.70 -7.33 37.66
N ASP A 199 10.89 -7.04 36.62
CA ASP A 199 10.80 -7.82 35.39
C ASP A 199 11.82 -7.39 34.31
N GLY A 200 12.78 -6.53 34.66
CA GLY A 200 13.82 -6.09 33.73
C GLY A 200 13.39 -4.99 32.74
N TRP A 201 12.32 -4.23 33.03
CA TRP A 201 11.78 -3.08 32.29
C TRP A 201 11.06 -3.37 30.98
N ALA A 202 11.20 -4.56 30.40
CA ALA A 202 10.43 -5.00 29.24
C ALA A 202 10.31 -6.52 29.22
N VAL A 203 9.16 -7.03 28.78
CA VAL A 203 8.86 -8.47 28.70
C VAL A 203 8.30 -8.85 27.34
N VAL A 204 8.54 -10.10 26.94
CA VAL A 204 7.87 -10.69 25.77
C VAL A 204 6.59 -11.35 26.23
N ARG A 205 5.47 -10.99 25.60
CA ARG A 205 4.16 -11.61 25.81
C ARG A 205 3.82 -12.44 24.58
N SER A 206 3.43 -13.70 24.80
CA SER A 206 2.92 -14.58 23.76
C SER A 206 1.40 -14.63 23.85
N ILE A 207 0.73 -14.13 22.84
CA ILE A 207 -0.72 -14.03 22.75
C ILE A 207 -1.18 -15.02 21.68
N VAL A 208 -2.04 -15.97 22.06
CA VAL A 208 -2.53 -17.05 21.19
C VAL A 208 -3.98 -16.80 20.75
N ALA A 209 -4.51 -17.65 19.88
CA ALA A 209 -5.83 -17.47 19.26
C ALA A 209 -6.98 -17.31 20.27
N GLU A 210 -6.90 -18.01 21.39
CA GLU A 210 -7.91 -18.05 22.44
C GLU A 210 -7.73 -16.93 23.49
N ASP A 211 -6.64 -16.16 23.40
CA ASP A 211 -6.37 -15.08 24.34
C ASP A 211 -7.28 -13.87 24.05
N PRO A 212 -8.04 -13.37 25.04
CA PRO A 212 -8.96 -12.25 24.83
C PRO A 212 -8.25 -10.95 24.41
N GLU A 213 -6.96 -10.79 24.69
CA GLU A 213 -6.19 -9.61 24.29
C GLU A 213 -5.81 -9.60 22.81
N LEU A 214 -5.95 -10.73 22.11
CA LEU A 214 -5.51 -10.83 20.73
C LEU A 214 -6.24 -9.83 19.82
N ASP A 215 -7.52 -9.54 20.09
CA ASP A 215 -8.32 -8.58 19.33
C ASP A 215 -7.90 -7.11 19.58
N ALA A 216 -7.29 -6.82 20.73
CA ALA A 216 -6.68 -5.52 20.99
C ALA A 216 -5.32 -5.38 20.29
N VAL A 217 -4.51 -6.45 20.27
CA VAL A 217 -3.13 -6.40 19.75
C VAL A 217 -3.06 -6.48 18.23
N LYS A 218 -3.97 -7.22 17.59
CA LYS A 218 -4.06 -7.39 16.13
C LYS A 218 -4.17 -6.06 15.36
N VAL A 219 -4.80 -5.03 15.94
CA VAL A 219 -4.85 -3.66 15.42
C VAL A 219 -4.65 -2.66 16.57
N SER A 220 -3.40 -2.30 16.82
CA SER A 220 -2.99 -1.58 18.05
C SER A 220 -2.36 -0.21 17.81
N LEU A 221 -2.23 0.24 16.55
CA LEU A 221 -1.54 1.49 16.17
C LEU A 221 -0.10 1.62 16.70
N GLY A 222 0.49 0.50 17.17
CA GLY A 222 1.81 0.46 17.80
C GLY A 222 1.86 1.04 19.21
N VAL A 223 0.72 1.24 19.90
CA VAL A 223 0.70 1.83 21.25
C VAL A 223 0.70 0.83 22.40
N LEU A 224 0.43 -0.45 22.13
CA LEU A 224 0.41 -1.51 23.15
C LEU A 224 1.77 -2.19 23.35
N GLY A 225 2.73 -1.91 22.47
CA GLY A 225 4.05 -2.54 22.46
C GLY A 225 4.59 -2.69 21.04
N ILE A 226 5.71 -3.40 20.90
CA ILE A 226 6.34 -3.67 19.61
C ILE A 226 6.16 -5.14 19.27
N ILE A 227 5.38 -5.43 18.23
CA ILE A 227 5.19 -6.80 17.73
C ILE A 227 6.55 -7.30 17.24
N SER A 228 7.00 -8.45 17.74
CA SER A 228 8.24 -9.11 17.31
C SER A 228 7.97 -10.16 16.23
N GLN A 229 6.95 -11.00 16.45
CA GLN A 229 6.59 -12.11 15.57
C GLN A 229 5.07 -12.25 15.44
N VAL A 230 4.64 -12.80 14.31
CA VAL A 230 3.23 -13.05 14.00
C VAL A 230 3.08 -14.45 13.40
N THR A 231 2.13 -15.22 13.90
CA THR A 231 1.69 -16.51 13.34
C THR A 231 0.39 -16.32 12.58
N PHE A 232 0.41 -16.62 11.28
CA PHE A 232 -0.77 -16.57 10.41
C PHE A 232 -1.36 -17.95 10.18
N LYS A 233 -2.69 -18.03 10.14
CA LYS A 233 -3.43 -19.15 9.54
C LYS A 233 -3.67 -18.84 8.06
N LEU A 234 -2.91 -19.53 7.22
CA LEU A 234 -2.95 -19.40 5.76
C LEU A 234 -3.93 -20.39 5.15
N GLN A 235 -4.02 -20.37 3.82
CA GLN A 235 -4.79 -21.33 3.03
C GLN A 235 -3.86 -22.12 2.11
N PRO A 236 -4.28 -23.27 1.58
CA PRO A 236 -3.58 -23.92 0.48
C PRO A 236 -3.40 -22.94 -0.69
N LEU A 237 -2.24 -22.99 -1.36
CA LEU A 237 -1.97 -22.14 -2.50
C LEU A 237 -3.03 -22.30 -3.59
N PHE A 238 -3.48 -21.18 -4.14
CA PHE A 238 -4.47 -21.13 -5.22
C PHE A 238 -4.04 -20.13 -6.30
N LYS A 239 -4.76 -20.15 -7.42
CA LYS A 239 -4.61 -19.15 -8.49
C LYS A 239 -5.78 -18.18 -8.47
N ARG A 240 -5.57 -16.99 -9.03
CA ARG A 240 -6.60 -15.98 -9.28
C ARG A 240 -6.88 -15.90 -10.77
N SER A 241 -8.10 -15.54 -11.14
CA SER A 241 -8.53 -15.23 -12.49
C SER A 241 -9.06 -13.80 -12.51
N ILE A 242 -8.29 -12.89 -13.11
CA ILE A 242 -8.60 -11.45 -13.12
C ILE A 242 -9.05 -11.00 -14.50
N ARG A 243 -10.19 -10.31 -14.55
CA ARG A 243 -10.66 -9.55 -15.71
C ARG A 243 -10.97 -8.12 -15.28
N HIS A 244 -10.44 -7.14 -15.99
CA HIS A 244 -10.89 -5.76 -15.85
C HIS A 244 -11.98 -5.45 -16.86
N GLU A 245 -12.97 -4.69 -16.42
CA GLU A 245 -14.06 -4.25 -17.27
C GLU A 245 -14.36 -2.79 -16.99
N GLN A 246 -14.21 -1.96 -18.01
CA GLN A 246 -14.48 -0.53 -17.96
C GLN A 246 -15.90 -0.28 -18.47
N ARG A 247 -16.70 0.48 -17.72
CA ARG A 247 -18.06 0.85 -18.08
C ARG A 247 -18.36 2.28 -17.64
N SER A 248 -19.47 2.84 -18.14
CA SER A 248 -20.02 4.07 -17.55
C SER A 248 -20.31 3.86 -16.06
N ASP A 249 -20.19 4.91 -15.26
CA ASP A 249 -20.55 4.86 -13.84
C ASP A 249 -22.05 5.11 -13.58
N ALA A 250 -22.89 5.24 -14.62
CA ALA A 250 -24.31 5.57 -14.49
C ALA A 250 -25.10 4.61 -13.59
N ASP A 251 -24.77 3.32 -13.58
CA ASP A 251 -25.41 2.30 -12.74
C ASP A 251 -24.60 1.92 -11.49
N LEU A 252 -23.45 2.57 -11.25
CA LEU A 252 -22.52 2.22 -10.17
C LEU A 252 -23.22 2.13 -8.81
N ALA A 253 -24.12 3.07 -8.52
CA ALA A 253 -24.88 3.09 -7.26
C ALA A 253 -25.71 1.82 -7.05
N ASN A 254 -26.25 1.25 -8.12
CA ASN A 254 -27.15 0.09 -8.07
C ASN A 254 -26.41 -1.24 -8.00
N VAL A 255 -25.21 -1.31 -8.59
CA VAL A 255 -24.48 -2.58 -8.76
C VAL A 255 -23.37 -2.78 -7.71
N THR A 256 -22.90 -1.72 -7.05
CA THR A 256 -21.74 -1.77 -6.14
C THR A 256 -21.84 -2.88 -5.09
N VAL A 257 -22.94 -2.94 -4.32
CA VAL A 257 -23.07 -3.95 -3.24
C VAL A 257 -23.08 -5.37 -3.81
N ALA A 258 -23.88 -5.61 -4.86
CA ALA A 258 -23.98 -6.92 -5.50
C ALA A 258 -22.64 -7.37 -6.10
N PHE A 259 -21.87 -6.44 -6.66
CA PHE A 259 -20.56 -6.74 -7.26
C PHE A 259 -19.55 -7.28 -6.23
N GLY A 260 -19.48 -6.67 -5.04
CA GLY A 260 -18.62 -7.14 -3.95
C GLY A 260 -19.00 -8.52 -3.40
N GLN A 261 -20.26 -8.92 -3.55
CA GLN A 261 -20.74 -10.25 -3.20
C GLN A 261 -20.52 -11.26 -4.33
N GLN A 262 -20.53 -10.82 -5.59
CA GLN A 262 -20.40 -11.70 -6.76
C GLN A 262 -18.98 -12.24 -6.97
N TYR A 263 -17.94 -11.46 -6.61
CA TYR A 263 -16.54 -11.83 -6.85
C TYR A 263 -15.75 -11.83 -5.54
N GLU A 264 -14.94 -12.87 -5.33
CA GLU A 264 -14.24 -13.08 -4.05
C GLU A 264 -13.31 -11.90 -3.71
N PHE A 265 -12.65 -11.31 -4.70
CA PHE A 265 -11.69 -10.22 -4.49
C PHE A 265 -11.99 -8.97 -5.33
N ALA A 266 -13.28 -8.71 -5.53
CA ALA A 266 -13.76 -7.58 -6.32
C ALA A 266 -13.22 -6.25 -5.80
N ASP A 267 -12.90 -5.31 -6.69
CA ASP A 267 -12.78 -3.89 -6.36
C ASP A 267 -13.26 -3.04 -7.54
N VAL A 268 -13.60 -1.79 -7.26
CA VAL A 268 -13.99 -0.82 -8.28
C VAL A 268 -13.08 0.39 -8.18
N THR A 269 -12.44 0.77 -9.26
CA THR A 269 -11.80 2.09 -9.36
C THR A 269 -12.76 3.03 -10.07
N TRP A 270 -13.30 3.99 -9.34
CA TRP A 270 -14.28 4.95 -9.85
C TRP A 270 -13.59 6.24 -10.27
N TYR A 271 -13.79 6.65 -11.52
CA TYR A 271 -13.32 7.89 -12.12
C TYR A 271 -14.52 8.80 -12.37
N PRO A 272 -15.01 9.50 -11.33
CA PRO A 272 -16.21 10.32 -11.43
C PRO A 272 -16.11 11.38 -12.53
N GLY A 273 -15.00 12.10 -12.66
CA GLY A 273 -14.81 13.14 -13.68
C GLY A 273 -14.92 12.59 -15.11
N ASN A 274 -14.36 11.41 -15.35
CA ASN A 274 -14.47 10.66 -16.61
C ASN A 274 -15.82 9.91 -16.77
N ARG A 275 -16.73 9.97 -15.80
CA ARG A 275 -18.03 9.25 -15.77
C ARG A 275 -17.89 7.75 -16.01
N MET A 276 -16.86 7.16 -15.41
CA MET A 276 -16.42 5.81 -15.71
C MET A 276 -16.04 5.05 -14.45
N ALA A 277 -16.30 3.75 -14.43
CA ALA A 277 -15.86 2.83 -13.39
C ALA A 277 -15.13 1.63 -14.01
N LEU A 278 -13.99 1.28 -13.41
CA LEU A 278 -13.23 0.09 -13.72
C LEU A 278 -13.57 -0.99 -12.69
N TYR A 279 -14.21 -2.06 -13.13
CA TYR A 279 -14.55 -3.21 -12.31
C TYR A 279 -13.45 -4.26 -12.42
N ARG A 280 -12.82 -4.62 -11.30
CA ARG A 280 -11.90 -5.74 -11.21
C ARG A 280 -12.67 -7.00 -10.80
N LYS A 281 -13.00 -7.84 -11.79
CA LYS A 281 -13.60 -9.16 -11.59
C LYS A 281 -12.50 -10.14 -11.26
N ASP A 282 -12.45 -10.58 -10.01
CA ASP A 282 -11.32 -11.34 -9.49
C ASP A 282 -11.79 -12.46 -8.58
N ASN A 283 -11.59 -13.68 -9.06
CA ASN A 283 -12.02 -14.89 -8.37
C ASN A 283 -10.85 -15.85 -8.19
N ARG A 284 -10.91 -16.59 -7.08
CA ARG A 284 -10.12 -17.80 -6.88
C ARG A 284 -10.47 -18.84 -7.94
N VAL A 285 -9.44 -19.52 -8.43
CA VAL A 285 -9.51 -20.71 -9.26
C VAL A 285 -8.52 -21.76 -8.74
N SER A 286 -8.69 -23.00 -9.19
CA SER A 286 -7.80 -24.11 -8.81
C SER A 286 -6.32 -23.77 -9.06
N ALA A 287 -5.43 -24.23 -8.17
CA ALA A 287 -3.98 -24.11 -8.36
C ALA A 287 -3.50 -24.74 -9.69
N ASN A 288 -4.24 -25.73 -10.20
CA ASN A 288 -3.96 -26.42 -11.45
C ASN A 288 -4.49 -25.69 -12.70
N ALA A 289 -5.22 -24.58 -12.54
CA ALA A 289 -5.70 -23.80 -13.68
C ALA A 289 -4.51 -23.31 -14.54
N PHE A 290 -4.66 -23.33 -15.86
CA PHE A 290 -3.60 -22.88 -16.77
C PHE A 290 -3.39 -21.36 -16.66
N GLY A 291 -2.13 -20.92 -16.74
CA GLY A 291 -1.75 -19.50 -16.69
C GLY A 291 -0.61 -19.22 -15.71
N ASN A 292 0.25 -18.28 -16.08
CA ASN A 292 1.38 -17.82 -15.26
C ASN A 292 1.36 -16.29 -15.12
N GLY A 293 0.16 -15.78 -14.83
CA GLY A 293 -0.09 -14.36 -14.74
C GLY A 293 0.78 -13.66 -13.70
N LEU A 294 0.98 -12.37 -13.93
CA LEU A 294 1.59 -11.45 -12.99
C LEU A 294 0.77 -10.17 -12.96
N TYR A 295 0.46 -9.71 -11.76
CA TYR A 295 -0.01 -8.35 -11.54
C TYR A 295 1.17 -7.49 -11.10
N ASN A 296 1.55 -6.53 -11.94
CA ASN A 296 2.56 -5.54 -11.59
C ASN A 296 2.01 -4.15 -11.89
N PHE A 297 1.24 -3.57 -10.97
CA PHE A 297 0.58 -2.28 -11.16
C PHE A 297 1.57 -1.18 -11.51
N LEU A 298 1.26 -0.39 -12.54
CA LEU A 298 2.14 0.65 -13.10
C LEU A 298 2.54 1.70 -12.05
N GLY A 299 1.60 2.13 -11.20
CA GLY A 299 1.88 3.09 -10.14
C GLY A 299 2.84 2.58 -9.06
N PHE A 300 3.17 1.29 -9.05
CA PHE A 300 4.09 0.64 -8.10
C PHE A 300 5.40 0.18 -8.76
N ARG A 301 5.63 0.55 -10.03
CA ARG A 301 6.87 0.26 -10.77
C ARG A 301 7.88 1.39 -10.65
N ALA A 302 9.16 1.06 -10.83
CA ALA A 302 10.19 2.07 -10.95
C ALA A 302 9.87 2.93 -12.19
N THR A 303 9.97 4.24 -12.05
CA THR A 303 9.73 5.21 -13.12
C THR A 303 10.96 6.08 -13.25
N ALA A 304 11.33 6.44 -14.47
CA ALA A 304 12.47 7.33 -14.71
C ALA A 304 12.28 8.65 -13.95
N SER A 305 13.32 9.09 -13.23
CA SER A 305 13.24 10.28 -12.38
C SER A 305 12.92 11.55 -13.16
N LEU A 306 13.39 11.63 -14.41
CA LEU A 306 13.06 12.74 -15.32
C LEU A 306 11.56 12.78 -15.67
N VAL A 307 10.94 11.61 -15.88
CA VAL A 307 9.50 11.51 -16.15
C VAL A 307 8.71 11.92 -14.91
N LEU A 308 9.10 11.47 -13.72
CA LEU A 308 8.47 11.88 -12.46
C LEU A 308 8.55 13.40 -12.25
N ALA A 309 9.70 14.01 -12.56
CA ALA A 309 9.87 15.47 -12.46
C ALA A 309 9.02 16.25 -13.49
N ALA A 310 8.88 15.72 -14.71
CA ALA A 310 8.05 16.31 -15.75
C ALA A 310 6.55 16.21 -15.39
N ASP A 311 6.09 15.04 -14.93
CA ASP A 311 4.73 14.82 -14.42
C ASP A 311 4.42 15.84 -13.32
N ARG A 312 5.31 15.97 -12.33
CA ARG A 312 5.12 16.89 -11.21
C ARG A 312 5.08 18.36 -11.65
N THR A 313 5.94 18.74 -12.59
CA THR A 313 5.97 20.11 -13.12
C THR A 313 4.69 20.46 -13.89
N THR A 314 4.16 19.50 -14.64
CA THR A 314 2.89 19.65 -15.37
C THR A 314 1.73 19.83 -14.38
N GLU A 315 1.68 18.98 -13.36
CA GLU A 315 0.68 19.03 -12.30
C GLU A 315 0.72 20.37 -11.53
N GLU A 316 1.90 20.84 -11.11
CA GLU A 316 2.08 22.14 -10.46
C GLU A 316 1.64 23.32 -11.34
N SER A 317 1.87 23.22 -12.65
CA SER A 317 1.45 24.24 -13.61
C SER A 317 -0.08 24.28 -13.76
N LEU A 318 -0.74 23.12 -13.85
CA LEU A 318 -2.19 23.03 -13.89
C LEU A 318 -2.84 23.57 -12.60
N GLU A 319 -2.21 23.32 -11.44
CA GLU A 319 -2.63 23.87 -10.15
C GLU A 319 -2.50 25.39 -10.08
N ALA A 320 -1.32 25.92 -10.44
CA ALA A 320 -1.05 27.35 -10.39
C ALA A 320 -1.99 28.17 -11.29
N LEU A 321 -2.41 27.59 -12.42
CA LEU A 321 -3.34 28.21 -13.37
C LEU A 321 -4.82 27.98 -13.00
N GLY A 322 -5.14 27.16 -12.00
CA GLY A 322 -6.51 26.74 -11.71
C GLY A 322 -7.17 26.02 -12.90
N ASN A 323 -6.37 25.33 -13.74
CA ASN A 323 -6.82 24.79 -15.02
C ASN A 323 -7.49 23.41 -14.84
N ALA A 324 -8.76 23.43 -14.43
CA ALA A 324 -9.54 22.22 -14.20
C ALA A 324 -9.75 21.38 -15.48
N ASP A 325 -9.95 22.03 -16.63
CA ASP A 325 -10.13 21.33 -17.91
C ASP A 325 -8.84 20.61 -18.35
N GLY A 326 -7.68 21.24 -18.13
CA GLY A 326 -6.38 20.61 -18.34
C GLY A 326 -6.18 19.39 -17.44
N LYS A 327 -6.63 19.45 -16.17
CA LYS A 327 -6.64 18.28 -15.27
C LYS A 327 -7.55 17.16 -15.79
N CYS A 328 -8.72 17.48 -16.35
CA CYS A 328 -9.61 16.48 -16.94
C CYS A 328 -9.01 15.83 -18.20
N ALA A 329 -8.35 16.62 -19.05
CA ALA A 329 -7.64 16.10 -20.21
C ALA A 329 -6.51 15.16 -19.79
N ASP A 330 -5.72 15.55 -18.79
CA ASP A 330 -4.64 14.73 -18.24
C ASP A 330 -5.18 13.42 -17.61
N ALA A 331 -6.25 13.50 -16.82
CA ALA A 331 -6.93 12.33 -16.25
C ALA A 331 -7.32 11.33 -17.35
N THR A 332 -7.88 11.82 -18.46
CA THR A 332 -8.28 10.99 -19.59
C THR A 332 -7.09 10.29 -20.23
N VAL A 333 -5.97 11.00 -20.41
CA VAL A 333 -4.72 10.44 -20.96
C VAL A 333 -4.14 9.39 -20.03
N VAL A 334 -4.03 9.67 -18.74
CA VAL A 334 -3.50 8.74 -17.73
C VAL A 334 -4.36 7.47 -17.66
N ASN A 335 -5.68 7.62 -17.62
CA ASN A 335 -6.61 6.49 -17.57
C ASN A 335 -6.55 5.65 -18.85
N GLY A 336 -6.42 6.30 -20.01
CA GLY A 336 -6.19 5.61 -21.29
C GLY A 336 -4.88 4.83 -21.30
N ALA A 337 -3.79 5.40 -20.80
CA ALA A 337 -2.49 4.74 -20.70
C ALA A 337 -2.53 3.53 -19.74
N LEU A 338 -3.20 3.65 -18.59
CA LEU A 338 -3.42 2.53 -17.67
C LEU A 338 -4.20 1.39 -18.35
N ALA A 339 -5.25 1.73 -19.11
CA ALA A 339 -6.04 0.75 -19.85
C ALA A 339 -5.24 0.04 -20.94
N LEU A 340 -4.47 0.77 -21.75
CA LEU A 340 -3.61 0.22 -22.80
C LEU A 340 -2.54 -0.72 -22.26
N ALA A 341 -2.00 -0.43 -21.08
CA ALA A 341 -1.03 -1.26 -20.39
C ALA A 341 -1.68 -2.34 -19.51
N ALA A 342 -2.98 -2.64 -19.72
CA ALA A 342 -3.76 -3.63 -18.97
C ALA A 342 -3.66 -3.48 -17.44
N TYR A 343 -3.50 -2.25 -16.97
CA TYR A 343 -3.31 -1.89 -15.55
C TYR A 343 -2.13 -2.64 -14.90
N GLY A 344 -1.18 -3.10 -15.71
CA GLY A 344 -0.02 -3.85 -15.28
C GLY A 344 -0.19 -5.37 -15.20
N LEU A 345 -1.30 -5.93 -15.70
CA LEU A 345 -1.48 -7.38 -15.81
C LEU A 345 -0.74 -7.95 -17.03
N THR A 346 -0.18 -9.14 -16.88
CA THR A 346 0.45 -9.92 -17.97
C THR A 346 0.09 -11.39 -17.81
N ASN A 347 -0.09 -12.13 -18.91
CA ASN A 347 -0.52 -13.54 -18.90
C ASN A 347 0.61 -14.52 -18.57
N ASN A 348 1.86 -14.11 -18.79
CA ASN A 348 3.05 -14.94 -18.58
C ASN A 348 4.17 -14.25 -17.75
N GLY A 349 3.89 -13.07 -17.19
CA GLY A 349 4.89 -12.25 -16.50
C GLY A 349 5.57 -11.20 -17.38
N VAL A 350 5.32 -11.20 -18.70
CA VAL A 350 5.97 -10.29 -19.65
C VAL A 350 4.94 -9.58 -20.54
N LEU A 351 4.04 -10.33 -21.18
CA LEU A 351 3.10 -9.81 -22.16
C LEU A 351 1.65 -9.98 -21.69
N PHE A 352 0.83 -8.98 -21.99
CA PHE A 352 -0.62 -9.09 -21.91
C PHE A 352 -1.16 -9.61 -23.25
N THR A 353 -1.85 -10.75 -23.21
CA THR A 353 -2.48 -11.37 -24.40
C THR A 353 -4.00 -11.39 -24.33
N GLY A 354 -4.58 -10.95 -23.21
CA GLY A 354 -6.03 -10.84 -23.03
C GLY A 354 -6.52 -11.31 -21.67
N TYR A 355 -7.81 -11.05 -21.41
CA TYR A 355 -8.50 -11.50 -20.20
C TYR A 355 -9.23 -12.84 -20.40
N PRO A 356 -9.35 -13.68 -19.35
CA PRO A 356 -8.84 -13.46 -18.00
C PRO A 356 -7.33 -13.71 -17.90
N VAL A 357 -6.67 -12.99 -16.99
CA VAL A 357 -5.28 -13.25 -16.60
C VAL A 357 -5.30 -14.17 -15.38
N VAL A 358 -4.76 -15.38 -15.56
CA VAL A 358 -4.73 -16.42 -14.52
C VAL A 358 -3.31 -16.60 -14.00
N GLY A 359 -3.11 -16.51 -12.69
CA GLY A 359 -1.80 -16.62 -12.05
C GLY A 359 -1.86 -16.99 -10.58
N LEU A 360 -0.73 -17.38 -9.99
CA LEU A 360 -0.64 -17.77 -8.57
C LEU A 360 -0.95 -16.59 -7.65
N GLN A 361 -1.65 -16.82 -6.53
CA GLN A 361 -2.07 -15.78 -5.57
C GLN A 361 -0.92 -14.82 -5.21
N HIS A 362 0.24 -15.35 -4.84
CA HIS A 362 1.40 -14.57 -4.43
C HIS A 362 2.01 -13.69 -5.55
N ARG A 363 1.63 -13.91 -6.82
CA ARG A 363 2.00 -13.09 -7.99
C ARG A 363 0.90 -12.12 -8.42
N MET A 364 -0.31 -12.27 -7.88
CA MET A 364 -1.50 -11.59 -8.38
C MET A 364 -2.15 -10.66 -7.35
N GLN A 365 -1.85 -10.80 -6.05
CA GLN A 365 -2.55 -10.06 -4.97
C GLN A 365 -2.00 -8.66 -4.66
N ALA A 366 -0.74 -8.39 -5.00
CA ALA A 366 -0.06 -7.13 -4.72
C ALA A 366 1.10 -6.92 -5.71
N SER A 367 1.62 -5.70 -5.77
CA SER A 367 2.85 -5.41 -6.52
C SER A 367 3.72 -4.36 -5.84
N GLY A 368 4.96 -4.24 -6.32
CA GLY A 368 5.90 -3.25 -5.81
C GLY A 368 7.28 -3.37 -6.40
N SER A 369 7.37 -3.46 -7.73
CA SER A 369 8.66 -3.72 -8.40
C SER A 369 9.63 -2.55 -8.30
N CYS A 370 9.19 -1.34 -7.89
CA CYS A 370 10.12 -0.22 -7.61
C CYS A 370 10.99 -0.45 -6.36
N LEU A 371 10.75 -1.51 -5.60
CA LEU A 371 11.61 -1.94 -4.48
C LEU A 371 12.66 -2.98 -4.92
N ASN A 372 12.65 -3.39 -6.19
CA ASN A 372 13.45 -4.48 -6.69
C ASN A 372 14.58 -3.93 -7.55
N GLY A 373 15.78 -3.94 -7.00
CA GLY A 373 16.96 -3.57 -7.77
C GLY A 373 18.06 -3.03 -6.87
N PRO A 374 19.30 -3.02 -7.37
CA PRO A 374 20.35 -2.21 -6.77
C PRO A 374 20.04 -0.73 -6.98
N GLU A 375 20.59 0.10 -6.10
CA GLU A 375 20.66 1.56 -6.26
C GLU A 375 21.28 1.90 -7.63
N ASP A 376 20.58 2.72 -8.43
CA ASP A 376 20.99 3.10 -9.79
C ASP A 376 21.38 4.58 -9.92
N GLY A 377 21.60 5.26 -8.79
CA GLY A 377 21.93 6.67 -8.76
C GLY A 377 20.72 7.57 -9.03
N LEU A 378 19.52 7.10 -8.66
CA LEU A 378 18.23 7.77 -8.91
C LEU A 378 17.96 7.99 -10.40
N LEU A 379 18.43 7.12 -11.28
CA LEU A 379 17.98 7.11 -12.67
C LEU A 379 16.50 6.72 -12.73
N THR A 380 16.10 5.80 -11.86
CA THR A 380 14.71 5.43 -11.64
C THR A 380 14.37 5.38 -10.16
N ALA A 381 13.12 5.68 -9.81
CA ALA A 381 12.65 5.69 -8.43
C ALA A 381 11.22 5.18 -8.31
N CYS A 382 10.79 4.83 -7.09
CA CYS A 382 9.37 4.73 -6.79
C CYS A 382 8.69 6.09 -7.03
N PRO A 383 7.45 6.16 -7.55
CA PRO A 383 6.83 7.43 -7.92
C PRO A 383 6.66 8.45 -6.78
N TRP A 384 6.66 8.00 -5.53
CA TRP A 384 6.55 8.83 -4.32
C TRP A 384 7.88 9.05 -3.59
N ASP A 385 9.01 8.59 -4.13
CA ASP A 385 10.31 8.72 -3.47
C ASP A 385 10.69 10.21 -3.32
N PRO A 386 10.92 10.71 -2.10
CA PRO A 386 11.15 12.13 -1.85
C PRO A 386 12.49 12.64 -2.37
N ARG A 387 13.42 11.75 -2.74
CA ARG A 387 14.72 12.13 -3.34
C ARG A 387 14.56 12.65 -4.77
N VAL A 388 13.41 12.39 -5.40
CA VAL A 388 13.04 12.91 -6.72
C VAL A 388 11.84 13.84 -6.54
N LYS A 389 11.75 14.90 -7.34
CA LYS A 389 10.57 15.78 -7.38
C LYS A 389 9.41 15.06 -8.09
N GLY A 390 8.88 14.02 -7.47
CA GLY A 390 7.84 13.14 -8.01
C GLY A 390 6.45 13.42 -7.45
N ARG A 391 5.64 12.36 -7.36
CA ARG A 391 4.23 12.45 -6.95
C ARG A 391 4.10 12.64 -5.44
N PHE A 392 3.23 13.57 -5.05
CA PHE A 392 2.90 13.83 -3.66
C PHE A 392 1.38 13.99 -3.52
N PHE A 393 0.77 13.19 -2.64
CA PHE A 393 -0.68 13.11 -2.53
C PHE A 393 -1.17 13.51 -1.14
N HIS A 394 -2.30 14.21 -1.12
CA HIS A 394 -3.23 14.12 -0.01
C HIS A 394 -4.11 12.88 -0.22
N GLN A 395 -4.21 12.02 0.79
CA GLN A 395 -5.03 10.81 0.72
C GLN A 395 -6.13 10.87 1.78
N THR A 396 -7.38 10.74 1.34
CA THR A 396 -8.54 10.56 2.20
C THR A 396 -9.04 9.13 2.06
N ALA A 397 -9.29 8.47 3.18
CA ALA A 397 -9.86 7.13 3.23
C ALA A 397 -11.00 7.09 4.24
N PHE A 398 -12.13 6.50 3.85
CA PHE A 398 -13.29 6.31 4.72
C PHE A 398 -14.04 5.05 4.30
N CYS A 399 -14.83 4.52 5.22
CA CYS A 399 -15.57 3.27 5.06
C CYS A 399 -17.06 3.63 5.08
N VAL A 400 -17.75 3.38 3.97
CA VAL A 400 -19.20 3.61 3.84
C VAL A 400 -19.91 2.28 4.03
N PRO A 401 -20.80 2.15 5.03
CA PRO A 401 -21.54 0.92 5.26
C PRO A 401 -22.28 0.45 4.00
N LEU A 402 -22.38 -0.87 3.79
CA LEU A 402 -23.00 -1.41 2.57
C LEU A 402 -24.43 -0.89 2.36
N LEU A 403 -25.19 -0.66 3.43
CA LEU A 403 -26.55 -0.11 3.39
C LEU A 403 -26.62 1.37 2.96
N LYS A 404 -25.49 2.08 3.00
CA LYS A 404 -25.40 3.53 2.70
C LYS A 404 -24.63 3.83 1.42
N VAL A 405 -23.98 2.83 0.82
CA VAL A 405 -23.07 3.05 -0.32
C VAL A 405 -23.79 3.56 -1.55
N GLN A 406 -25.01 3.09 -1.82
CA GLN A 406 -25.82 3.55 -2.95
C GLN A 406 -26.10 5.05 -2.85
N ASP A 407 -26.61 5.51 -1.70
CA ASP A 407 -26.88 6.93 -1.45
C ASP A 407 -25.61 7.78 -1.56
N PHE A 408 -24.49 7.29 -1.02
CA PHE A 408 -23.21 7.97 -1.11
C PHE A 408 -22.77 8.19 -2.57
N ILE A 409 -22.84 7.14 -3.41
CA ILE A 409 -22.47 7.24 -4.83
C ILE A 409 -23.39 8.24 -5.55
N LEU A 410 -24.71 8.16 -5.34
CA LEU A 410 -25.67 9.09 -5.95
C LEU A 410 -25.40 10.55 -5.56
N GLN A 411 -25.02 10.80 -4.30
CA GLN A 411 -24.66 12.15 -3.85
C GLN A 411 -23.39 12.67 -4.53
N VAL A 412 -22.35 11.84 -4.63
CA VAL A 412 -21.11 12.23 -5.32
C VAL A 412 -21.35 12.44 -6.82
N GLN A 413 -22.18 11.63 -7.46
CA GLN A 413 -22.60 11.83 -8.85
C GLN A 413 -23.35 13.15 -9.03
N LYS A 414 -24.26 13.49 -8.12
CA LYS A 414 -24.96 14.78 -8.13
C LYS A 414 -23.99 15.96 -7.97
N LEU A 415 -23.01 15.87 -7.07
CA LEU A 415 -21.98 16.89 -6.89
C LEU A 415 -21.12 17.07 -8.14
N ARG A 416 -20.72 15.97 -8.76
CA ARG A 416 -20.03 16.00 -10.06
C ARG A 416 -20.87 16.69 -11.12
N ASP A 417 -22.16 16.38 -11.21
CA ASP A 417 -23.02 16.91 -12.28
C ASP A 417 -23.24 18.42 -12.14
N LEU A 418 -23.15 18.96 -10.92
CA LEU A 418 -23.14 20.41 -10.67
C LEU A 418 -21.81 21.07 -11.11
N HIS A 419 -20.67 20.38 -10.94
CA HIS A 419 -19.35 20.87 -11.30
C HIS A 419 -18.49 19.77 -11.97
N PRO A 420 -18.67 19.51 -13.29
CA PRO A 420 -18.09 18.33 -13.95
C PRO A 420 -16.56 18.20 -13.87
N SER A 421 -15.86 19.33 -13.81
CA SER A 421 -14.39 19.37 -13.74
C SER A 421 -13.83 19.29 -12.31
N ALA A 422 -14.67 19.38 -11.28
CA ALA A 422 -14.22 19.45 -9.88
C ALA A 422 -13.57 18.15 -9.38
N LEU A 423 -13.92 17.01 -9.95
CA LEU A 423 -13.44 15.69 -9.51
C LEU A 423 -12.33 15.10 -10.39
N CYS A 424 -11.94 15.78 -11.47
CA CYS A 424 -10.85 15.30 -12.35
C CYS A 424 -9.50 15.17 -11.61
N ASN A 425 -9.30 15.92 -10.52
CA ASN A 425 -8.10 15.79 -9.69
C ASN A 425 -7.98 14.43 -8.98
N ALA A 426 -9.12 13.83 -8.62
CA ALA A 426 -9.13 12.47 -8.11
C ALA A 426 -8.81 11.47 -9.23
N ASP A 427 -9.34 11.69 -10.43
CA ASP A 427 -9.19 10.79 -11.57
C ASP A 427 -7.73 10.67 -12.04
N ILE A 428 -6.97 11.78 -12.07
CA ILE A 428 -5.51 11.76 -12.37
C ILE A 428 -4.76 10.79 -11.45
N ASN A 429 -5.20 10.69 -10.21
CA ASN A 429 -4.52 9.96 -9.13
C ASN A 429 -5.13 8.57 -8.88
N ASN A 430 -5.57 7.89 -9.95
CA ASN A 430 -6.19 6.57 -9.92
C ASN A 430 -7.58 6.55 -9.25
N GLY A 431 -8.32 7.66 -9.37
CA GLY A 431 -9.72 7.76 -9.00
C GLY A 431 -10.02 7.52 -7.51
N ILE A 432 -11.26 7.15 -7.23
CA ILE A 432 -11.73 6.67 -5.94
C ILE A 432 -11.68 5.13 -5.98
N VAL A 433 -10.73 4.53 -5.25
CA VAL A 433 -10.60 3.07 -5.17
C VAL A 433 -11.53 2.54 -4.09
N MET A 434 -12.55 1.80 -4.51
CA MET A 434 -13.61 1.23 -3.67
C MET A 434 -13.32 -0.25 -3.40
N ARG A 435 -12.99 -0.57 -2.15
CA ARG A 435 -12.63 -1.91 -1.70
C ARG A 435 -13.66 -2.41 -0.69
N TYR A 436 -14.02 -3.67 -0.77
CA TYR A 436 -14.95 -4.29 0.17
C TYR A 436 -14.20 -4.84 1.38
N VAL A 437 -14.71 -4.54 2.56
CA VAL A 437 -14.10 -4.95 3.83
C VAL A 437 -15.19 -5.48 4.72
N LYS A 438 -14.95 -6.66 5.31
CA LYS A 438 -15.87 -7.26 6.28
C LYS A 438 -15.60 -6.69 7.67
N ALA A 439 -16.63 -6.69 8.51
CA ALA A 439 -16.50 -6.42 9.93
C ALA A 439 -15.47 -7.36 10.57
N SER A 440 -14.71 -6.83 11.53
CA SER A 440 -13.66 -7.54 12.26
C SER A 440 -13.90 -7.44 13.76
N SER A 441 -13.48 -8.46 14.52
CA SER A 441 -13.54 -8.45 15.98
C SER A 441 -12.43 -7.61 16.63
N ALA A 442 -11.39 -7.24 15.87
CA ALA A 442 -10.33 -6.38 16.39
C ALA A 442 -10.90 -5.05 16.88
N TYR A 443 -10.46 -4.56 18.04
CA TYR A 443 -11.08 -3.40 18.70
C TYR A 443 -11.00 -2.11 17.88
N LEU A 444 -9.94 -1.95 17.09
CA LEU A 444 -9.76 -0.84 16.14
C LEU A 444 -9.97 -1.29 14.68
N GLY A 445 -10.60 -2.45 14.47
CA GLY A 445 -11.01 -2.96 13.17
C GLY A 445 -12.26 -2.26 12.63
N LYS A 446 -12.72 -2.69 11.44
CA LYS A 446 -13.99 -2.23 10.89
C LYS A 446 -15.14 -2.85 11.69
N VAL A 447 -16.09 -2.03 12.14
CA VAL A 447 -17.22 -2.47 12.98
C VAL A 447 -18.37 -3.11 12.20
N GLU A 448 -18.47 -2.80 10.91
CA GLU A 448 -19.50 -3.32 10.01
C GLU A 448 -18.92 -3.53 8.61
N ASP A 449 -19.61 -4.34 7.80
CA ASP A 449 -19.25 -4.54 6.39
C ASP A 449 -19.40 -3.23 5.63
N CYS A 450 -18.39 -2.88 4.84
CA CYS A 450 -18.37 -1.60 4.16
C CYS A 450 -17.61 -1.60 2.85
N VAL A 451 -17.80 -0.53 2.10
CA VAL A 451 -16.92 -0.12 1.00
C VAL A 451 -15.95 0.92 1.53
N ASP A 452 -14.70 0.51 1.75
CA ASP A 452 -13.57 1.37 2.06
C ASP A 452 -13.09 2.07 0.78
N SER A 453 -13.35 3.38 0.72
CA SER A 453 -13.07 4.24 -0.42
C SER A 453 -11.81 5.06 -0.15
N ILE A 454 -10.81 4.93 -1.00
CA ILE A 454 -9.59 5.75 -0.97
C ILE A 454 -9.63 6.72 -2.14
N SER A 455 -9.51 8.01 -1.86
CA SER A 455 -9.27 9.04 -2.86
C SER A 455 -7.91 9.69 -2.62
N ARG A 456 -7.17 9.91 -3.70
CA ARG A 456 -5.92 10.68 -3.70
C ARG A 456 -6.14 11.94 -4.52
N THR A 457 -5.70 13.05 -3.98
CA THR A 457 -5.67 14.33 -4.67
C THR A 457 -4.27 14.87 -4.59
N THR A 458 -3.86 15.61 -5.60
CA THR A 458 -2.63 16.38 -5.53
C THR A 458 -2.61 17.25 -4.29
N ALA A 459 -1.51 17.20 -3.54
CA ALA A 459 -1.27 18.16 -2.49
C ALA A 459 -0.39 19.29 -3.05
N ALA A 460 -0.84 20.53 -2.85
CA ALA A 460 -0.05 21.71 -3.20
C ALA A 460 1.32 21.61 -2.49
N ALA A 461 2.40 21.57 -3.27
CA ALA A 461 3.75 21.73 -2.72
C ALA A 461 4.00 23.23 -2.56
N THR A 462 3.31 23.88 -1.63
CA THR A 462 3.81 25.16 -1.12
C THR A 462 5.10 24.84 -0.36
N ARG A 463 6.24 24.92 -1.02
CA ARG A 463 7.54 24.96 -0.35
C ARG A 463 7.69 26.25 0.43
#